data_AF-A0A1G1G1L9-F1
#
_entry.id   AF-A0A1G1G1L9-F1
#
_cell.length_a   1.000
_cell.length_b   1.000
_cell.length_c   1.000
_cell.angle_alpha   90.00
_cell.angle_beta   90.00
_cell.angle_gamma   90.00
#
_symmetry.space_group_name_H-M   'P 1'
#
loop_
_entity.id
_entity.type
_entity.pdbx_description
1 polymer ?
#
loop_
_entity_poly.entity_id
_entity_poly.type
_entity_poly.pdbx_seq_one_letter_code
_entity_poly.pdbx_strand_id
1 'polypeptide(L)'
;MSTETIISVIVRPPDEPSIQVQLVKQVLPGEPENYFIVGQKLKQCECGEETATEQWSVPILTPVARKIMAPLESIRIPPVSKSQFKQVDGCSYELYLGGALSHSHYQWSVSAS
;
A
#
# COMPACT_ATOMS: atom_id res chain seq x y z
N MET A 1 -6.40 -14.57 -13.81
CA MET A 1 -6.21 -14.42 -12.35
C MET A 1 -6.48 -12.97 -12.01
N SER A 2 -7.22 -12.69 -10.94
CA SER A 2 -7.44 -11.31 -10.47
C SER A 2 -6.76 -11.13 -9.13
N THR A 3 -5.96 -10.07 -9.00
CA THR A 3 -5.32 -9.64 -7.75
C THR A 3 -6.00 -8.36 -7.28
N GLU A 4 -6.63 -8.42 -6.12
CA GLU A 4 -7.26 -7.27 -5.47
C GLU A 4 -6.34 -6.76 -4.36
N THR A 5 -5.91 -5.50 -4.46
CA THR A 5 -5.12 -4.85 -3.39
C THR A 5 -6.05 -4.41 -2.28
N ILE A 6 -5.80 -4.89 -1.06
CA ILE A 6 -6.61 -4.59 0.12
C ILE A 6 -5.96 -3.49 0.97
N ILE A 7 -4.63 -3.53 1.08
CA ILE A 7 -3.83 -2.54 1.81
C ILE A 7 -2.60 -2.25 0.97
N SER A 8 -2.21 -1.00 0.88
CA SER A 8 -0.95 -0.59 0.24
C SER A 8 -0.29 0.48 1.10
N VAL A 9 0.91 0.22 1.59
CA VAL A 9 1.73 1.19 2.30
C VAL A 9 2.88 1.57 1.37
N ILE A 10 3.17 2.86 1.22
CA ILE A 10 4.32 3.35 0.45
C ILE A 10 5.15 4.23 1.36
N VAL A 11 6.43 3.91 1.52
CA VAL A 11 7.41 4.75 2.20
C VAL A 11 8.20 5.47 1.11
N ARG A 12 8.28 6.81 1.17
CA ARG A 12 9.02 7.64 0.21
C ARG A 12 10.16 8.38 0.91
N PRO A 13 11.35 7.77 0.99
CA PRO A 13 12.55 8.45 1.45
C PRO A 13 12.96 9.53 0.44
N PRO A 14 13.64 10.60 0.87
CA PRO A 14 14.05 11.70 -0.02
C PRO A 14 15.15 11.30 -1.02
N ASP A 15 16.12 10.49 -0.60
CA ASP A 15 17.31 10.12 -1.40
C ASP A 15 17.41 8.62 -1.70
N GLU A 16 16.37 7.85 -1.37
CA GLU A 16 16.32 6.41 -1.61
C GLU A 16 15.06 6.03 -2.40
N PRO A 17 15.09 4.91 -3.14
CA PRO A 17 13.91 4.40 -3.81
C PRO A 17 12.76 4.14 -2.83
N SER A 18 11.54 4.49 -3.21
CA SER A 18 10.35 4.24 -2.40
C SER A 18 10.15 2.73 -2.18
N ILE A 19 9.57 2.37 -1.04
CA ILE A 19 9.20 0.98 -0.75
C ILE A 19 7.69 0.91 -0.65
N GLN A 20 7.06 0.16 -1.55
CA GLN A 20 5.64 -0.16 -1.50
C GLN A 20 5.45 -1.58 -0.95
N VAL A 21 4.53 -1.76 -0.01
CA VAL A 21 4.14 -3.06 0.54
C VAL A 21 2.63 -3.18 0.49
N GLN A 22 2.13 -4.26 -0.11
CA GLN A 22 0.72 -4.48 -0.37
C GLN A 22 0.26 -5.81 0.20
N LEU A 23 -0.91 -5.82 0.84
CA LEU A 23 -1.67 -7.04 1.08
C LEU A 23 -2.61 -7.24 -0.11
N VAL A 24 -2.44 -8.36 -0.81
CA VAL A 24 -3.21 -8.70 -2.00
C VAL A 24 -3.98 -10.00 -1.78
N LYS A 25 -5.24 -10.01 -2.21
CA LYS A 25 -6.04 -11.22 -2.35
C LYS A 25 -5.91 -11.73 -3.76
N GLN A 26 -5.48 -12.98 -3.92
CA GLN A 26 -5.49 -13.65 -5.20
C GLN A 26 -6.76 -14.50 -5.31
N VAL A 27 -7.60 -14.16 -6.28
CA VAL A 27 -8.85 -14.91 -6.54
C VAL A 27 -8.59 -15.91 -7.65
N LEU A 28 -8.60 -17.19 -7.29
CA LEU A 28 -8.51 -18.32 -8.21
C LEU A 28 -9.87 -19.03 -8.28
N PRO A 29 -10.40 -19.33 -9.48
CA PRO A 29 -11.71 -19.98 -9.61
C PRO A 29 -11.71 -21.35 -8.94
N GLY A 30 -12.60 -21.57 -7.98
CA GLY A 30 -12.77 -22.87 -7.30
C GLY A 30 -11.74 -23.18 -6.21
N GLU A 31 -10.83 -22.25 -5.89
CA GLU A 31 -9.83 -22.42 -4.84
C GLU A 31 -10.15 -21.60 -3.57
N PRO A 32 -9.63 -22.01 -2.40
CA PRO A 32 -9.73 -21.22 -1.19
C PRO A 32 -9.03 -19.85 -1.33
N GLU A 33 -9.41 -18.90 -0.49
CA GLU A 33 -8.83 -17.55 -0.50
C GLU A 33 -7.33 -17.58 -0.20
N ASN A 34 -6.54 -17.12 -1.17
CA ASN A 34 -5.09 -17.00 -1.05
C ASN A 34 -4.70 -15.53 -0.89
N TYR A 35 -3.80 -15.27 0.06
CA TYR A 35 -3.33 -13.93 0.40
C TYR A 35 -1.82 -13.87 0.30
N PHE A 36 -1.32 -12.74 -0.17
CA PHE A 36 0.12 -12.48 -0.32
C PHE A 36 0.45 -11.10 0.21
N ILE A 37 1.64 -10.96 0.77
CA ILE A 37 2.30 -9.67 0.85
C ILE A 37 3.15 -9.53 -0.39
N VAL A 38 2.93 -8.47 -1.17
CA VAL A 38 3.75 -8.09 -2.31
C VAL A 38 4.49 -6.81 -1.95
N GLY A 39 5.79 -6.80 -2.15
CA GLY A 39 6.59 -5.60 -1.94
C GLY A 39 7.35 -5.22 -3.17
N GLN A 40 7.48 -3.92 -3.38
CA GLN A 40 8.07 -3.33 -4.56
C GLN A 40 9.01 -2.21 -4.13
N LYS A 41 10.19 -2.18 -4.72
CA LYS A 41 11.09 -1.03 -4.67
C LYS A 41 10.81 -0.17 -5.89
N LEU A 42 10.33 1.05 -5.68
CA LEU A 42 9.94 1.98 -6.74
C LEU A 42 11.02 3.04 -6.91
N LYS A 43 11.44 3.28 -8.15
CA LYS A 43 12.29 4.41 -8.49
C LYS A 43 11.49 5.39 -9.33
N GLN A 44 11.54 6.66 -8.95
CA GLN A 44 10.96 7.73 -9.75
C GLN A 44 11.93 8.08 -10.88
N CYS A 45 11.44 8.03 -12.12
CA CYS A 45 12.18 8.45 -13.31
C CYS A 45 12.14 9.98 -13.45
N GLU A 46 13.01 10.53 -14.30
CA GLU A 46 13.10 11.98 -14.54
C GLU A 46 11.78 12.62 -15.03
N CYS A 47 10.90 11.82 -15.64
CA CYS A 47 9.55 12.22 -16.05
C CYS A 47 8.51 12.23 -14.91
N GLY A 48 8.89 11.85 -13.69
CA GLY A 48 8.02 11.75 -12.52
C GLY A 48 7.23 10.45 -12.42
N GLU A 49 7.36 9.53 -13.37
CA GLU A 49 6.74 8.20 -13.32
C GLU A 49 7.49 7.26 -12.37
N GLU A 50 6.75 6.43 -11.63
CA GLU A 50 7.33 5.41 -10.76
C GLU A 50 7.41 4.07 -11.46
N THR A 51 8.60 3.46 -11.44
CA THR A 51 8.82 2.12 -11.98
C THR A 51 9.32 1.18 -10.88
N ALA A 52 8.75 -0.01 -10.80
CA ALA A 52 9.25 -1.04 -9.90
C ALA A 52 10.60 -1.58 -10.42
N THR A 53 11.65 -1.40 -9.62
CA THR A 53 12.99 -1.92 -9.89
C THR A 53 13.23 -3.29 -9.28
N GLU A 54 12.48 -3.62 -8.22
CA GLU A 54 12.54 -4.91 -7.54
C GLU A 54 11.14 -5.25 -7.05
N GLN A 55 10.77 -6.54 -7.11
CA GLN A 55 9.50 -7.03 -6.60
C GLN A 55 9.69 -8.39 -5.95
N TRP A 56 9.08 -8.58 -4.78
CA TRP A 56 9.00 -9.85 -4.10
C TRP A 56 7.55 -10.15 -3.69
N SER A 57 7.25 -11.43 -3.44
CA SER A 57 5.97 -11.85 -2.89
C SER A 57 6.16 -12.96 -1.85
N VAL A 58 5.36 -12.91 -0.79
CA VAL A 58 5.38 -13.90 0.30
C VAL A 58 3.94 -14.30 0.61
N PRO A 59 3.62 -15.61 0.62
CA PRO A 59 2.28 -16.06 1.01
C PRO A 59 2.04 -15.77 2.50
N ILE A 60 0.82 -15.38 2.84
CA ILE A 60 0.39 -15.18 4.22
C ILE A 60 -0.80 -16.09 4.54
N LEU A 61 -0.80 -16.65 5.75
CA LEU A 61 -1.89 -17.50 6.22
C LEU A 61 -3.20 -16.70 6.27
N THR A 62 -4.26 -17.27 5.72
CA THR A 62 -5.61 -16.66 5.67
C THR A 62 -6.11 -16.12 7.02
N PRO A 63 -5.94 -16.82 8.16
CA PRO A 63 -6.36 -16.27 9.47
C PRO A 63 -5.58 -15.01 9.87
N VAL A 64 -4.32 -14.87 9.46
CA VAL A 64 -3.50 -13.68 9.73
C VAL A 64 -3.96 -12.53 8.85
N ALA A 65 -4.17 -12.77 7.56
CA ALA A 65 -4.72 -11.76 6.64
C ALA A 65 -6.06 -11.21 7.16
N ARG A 66 -6.96 -12.08 7.62
CA ARG A 66 -8.25 -11.68 8.20
C ARG A 66 -8.10 -10.84 9.46
N LYS A 67 -7.14 -11.15 10.35
CA LYS A 67 -6.86 -10.31 11.53
C LYS A 67 -6.38 -8.91 11.16
N ILE A 68 -5.61 -8.78 10.07
CA ILE A 68 -5.15 -7.48 9.56
C ILE A 68 -6.31 -6.69 8.94
N MET A 69 -7.22 -7.36 8.22
CA MET A 69 -8.38 -6.73 7.58
C MET A 69 -9.51 -6.38 8.55
N ALA A 70 -9.71 -7.15 9.63
CA ALA A 70 -10.84 -6.98 10.54
C ALA A 70 -10.97 -5.56 11.12
N PRO A 71 -9.88 -4.88 11.55
CA PRO A 71 -9.94 -3.47 11.93
C PRO A 71 -10.47 -2.57 10.80
N LEU A 72 -10.06 -2.79 9.55
CA LEU A 72 -10.46 -1.98 8.40
C LEU A 72 -11.95 -2.12 8.07
N GLU A 73 -12.51 -3.32 8.22
CA GLU A 73 -13.95 -3.55 8.04
C GLU A 73 -14.78 -2.91 9.16
N SER A 74 -14.22 -2.84 10.38
CA SER A 74 -14.91 -2.27 11.55
C SER A 74 -14.82 -0.74 11.64
N ILE A 75 -13.84 -0.12 10.97
CA ILE A 75 -13.60 1.32 11.01
C ILE A 75 -14.24 1.95 9.78
N ARG A 76 -15.17 2.89 9.98
CA ARG A 76 -15.52 3.84 8.92
C ARG A 76 -14.32 4.76 8.72
N ILE A 77 -13.48 4.41 7.76
CA ILE A 77 -12.34 5.23 7.41
C ILE A 77 -12.89 6.49 6.73
N PRO A 78 -12.80 7.68 7.36
CA PRO A 78 -13.29 8.89 6.74
C PRO A 78 -12.49 9.12 5.46
N PRO A 79 -13.12 9.53 4.34
CA PRO A 79 -12.41 9.89 3.14
C PRO A 79 -11.57 11.14 3.46
N VAL A 80 -10.28 10.94 3.74
CA VAL A 80 -9.36 12.05 3.93
C VAL A 80 -8.80 12.41 2.56
N SER A 81 -8.98 13.68 2.17
CA SER A 81 -8.42 14.23 0.94
C SER A 81 -6.92 14.02 0.92
N LYS A 82 -6.40 13.62 -0.25
CA LYS A 82 -4.98 13.67 -0.60
C LYS A 82 -4.38 14.94 0.00
N SER A 83 -3.26 14.81 0.72
CA SER A 83 -2.51 15.99 1.16
C SER A 83 -2.19 16.83 -0.07
N GLN A 84 -2.29 18.15 0.07
CA GLN A 84 -1.96 19.09 -1.01
C GLN A 84 -0.45 19.18 -1.25
N PHE A 85 0.35 18.53 -0.42
CA PHE A 85 1.80 18.61 -0.40
C PHE A 85 2.40 17.47 -1.24
N LYS A 86 2.50 17.71 -2.56
CA LYS A 86 3.19 16.81 -3.49
C LYS A 86 4.72 16.78 -3.29
N GLN A 87 5.28 17.78 -2.62
CA GLN A 87 6.71 17.95 -2.39
C GLN A 87 6.88 18.78 -1.12
N VAL A 88 7.21 18.13 -0.01
CA VAL A 88 7.90 18.80 1.09
C VAL A 88 9.10 17.93 1.40
N ASP A 89 10.28 18.52 1.28
CA ASP A 89 11.61 17.89 1.32
C ASP A 89 11.93 17.24 2.69
N GLY A 90 11.29 16.11 2.99
CA GLY A 90 11.57 15.33 4.19
C GLY A 90 10.64 14.13 4.31
N CYS A 91 11.23 12.93 4.36
CA CYS A 91 10.60 11.60 4.50
C CYS A 91 9.07 11.62 4.57
N SER A 92 8.41 11.35 3.43
CA SER A 92 6.95 11.22 3.39
C SER A 92 6.56 9.75 3.46
N TYR A 93 5.62 9.45 4.35
CA TYR A 93 4.96 8.15 4.41
C TYR A 93 3.58 8.29 3.80
N GLU A 94 3.23 7.35 2.93
CA GLU A 94 1.91 7.22 2.33
C GLU A 94 1.28 5.89 2.77
N LEU A 95 0.04 5.94 3.22
CA LEU A 95 -0.76 4.76 3.53
C LEU A 95 -2.05 4.82 2.73
N TYR A 96 -2.22 3.82 1.87
CA TYR A 96 -3.44 3.57 1.13
C TYR A 96 -4.18 2.37 1.75
N LEU A 97 -5.38 2.63 2.26
CA LEU A 97 -6.29 1.60 2.74
C LEU A 97 -7.43 1.53 1.72
N GLY A 98 -7.63 0.39 1.07
CA GLY A 98 -8.61 0.27 -0.02
C GLY A 98 -9.28 -1.08 -0.04
N GLY A 99 -10.61 -1.10 0.06
CA GLY A 99 -11.43 -2.28 -0.21
C GLY A 99 -12.37 -2.02 -1.39
N ALA A 100 -13.23 -3.00 -1.70
CA ALA A 100 -14.17 -2.94 -2.82
C ALA A 100 -15.11 -1.71 -2.84
N LEU A 101 -15.34 -1.04 -1.70
CA LEU A 101 -16.32 0.05 -1.57
C LEU A 101 -15.78 1.34 -0.91
N SER A 102 -14.53 1.38 -0.47
CA SER A 102 -13.96 2.56 0.19
C SER A 102 -12.45 2.58 0.10
N HIS A 103 -11.89 3.75 -0.21
CA HIS A 103 -10.45 3.99 -0.16
C HIS A 103 -10.13 5.17 0.73
N SER A 104 -8.96 5.17 1.35
CA SER A 104 -8.42 6.28 2.11
C SER A 104 -6.93 6.40 1.87
N HIS A 105 -6.46 7.62 1.72
CA HIS A 105 -5.06 7.93 1.47
C HIS A 105 -4.57 8.88 2.57
N TYR A 106 -3.60 8.40 3.34
CA TYR A 106 -2.93 9.17 4.38
C TYR A 106 -1.53 9.49 3.92
N GLN A 107 -1.12 10.75 4.09
CA GLN A 107 0.25 11.16 3.87
C GLN A 107 0.70 11.97 5.09
N TRP A 108 1.87 11.67 5.62
CA TRP A 108 2.50 12.45 6.69
C TRP A 108 4.00 12.57 6.44
N SER A 109 4.58 13.69 6.86
CA SER A 109 6.02 13.90 6.87
C SER A 109 6.58 13.66 8.27
N VAL A 110 7.82 13.19 8.36
CA VAL A 110 8.60 13.36 9.59
C VAL A 110 8.97 14.82 9.65
N SER A 111 8.54 15.53 10.69
CA SER A 111 9.05 16.88 10.95
C SER A 111 10.58 16.76 11.08
N ALA A 112 11.33 17.46 10.23
CA ALA A 112 12.75 17.66 10.51
C ALA A 112 12.84 18.43 11.84
N SER A 113 13.30 17.75 12.88
CA SER A 113 13.66 18.35 14.17
C SER A 113 14.96 19.12 14.06
#